data_AF-A0A0L8G8U9-F1
#
_entry.id   AF-A0A0L8G8U9-F1
#
_cell.length_a   1.000
_cell.length_b   1.000
_cell.length_c   1.000
_cell.angle_alpha   90.00
_cell.angle_beta   90.00
_cell.angle_gamma   90.00
#
_symmetry.space_group_name_H-M   'P 1'
#
loop_
_entity.id
_entity.type
_entity.pdbx_description
1 polymer ?
#
loop_
_entity_poly.entity_id
_entity_poly.type
_entity_poly.pdbx_seq_one_letter_code
_entity_poly.pdbx_strand_id
1 'polypeptide(L)'
;MVLRIILRYLLHNEHLVQKLSESYPIRRSAQLVAYIFLRGKEKGLESIEKLKDHDSVSPKRLQSFKKTFQEKLQEGIREWKQKNP
;
A
#
# COMPACT_ATOMS: atom_id res chain seq x y z
N MET A 1 -11.75 12.38 6.80
CA MET A 1 -11.98 13.19 8.02
C MET A 1 -10.79 13.12 8.98
N VAL A 2 -10.28 11.98 9.48
CA VAL A 2 -9.03 11.98 10.29
C VAL A 2 -7.77 12.14 9.44
N LEU A 3 -7.66 11.38 8.34
CA LEU A 3 -6.52 11.46 7.43
C LEU A 3 -6.30 12.88 6.87
N ARG A 4 -7.39 13.58 6.55
CA ARG A 4 -7.35 14.98 6.08
C ARG A 4 -6.81 15.94 7.15
N ILE A 5 -7.14 15.70 8.42
CA ILE A 5 -6.63 16.49 9.55
C ILE A 5 -5.15 16.22 9.74
N ILE A 6 -4.73 14.95 9.74
CA ILE A 6 -3.32 14.56 9.84
C ILE A 6 -2.52 15.17 8.68
N LEU A 7 -3.00 15.04 7.44
CA LEU A 7 -2.33 15.65 6.29
C LEU A 7 -2.24 17.16 6.43
N ARG A 8 -3.31 17.84 6.84
CA ARG A 8 -3.26 19.29 7.09
C ARG A 8 -2.23 19.62 8.15
N TYR A 9 -2.20 18.88 9.25
CA TYR A 9 -1.25 19.12 10.33
C TYR A 9 0.19 18.93 9.84
N LEU A 10 0.47 17.88 9.07
CA LEU A 10 1.78 17.68 8.45
C LEU A 10 2.11 18.80 7.46
N LEU A 11 1.17 19.20 6.58
CA LEU A 11 1.36 20.26 5.59
C LEU A 11 1.66 21.64 6.21
N HIS A 12 1.11 21.94 7.39
CA HIS A 12 1.39 23.19 8.09
C HIS A 12 2.68 23.13 8.93
N ASN A 13 3.33 21.96 9.04
CA ASN A 13 4.54 21.77 9.83
C ASN A 13 5.66 21.17 8.95
N GLU A 14 6.28 21.99 8.12
CA GLU A 14 7.33 21.57 7.18
C GLU A 14 8.49 20.83 7.87
N HIS A 15 8.89 21.27 9.06
CA HIS A 15 9.97 20.64 9.82
C HIS A 15 9.66 19.18 10.21
N LEU A 16 8.40 18.88 10.54
CA LEU A 16 7.97 17.50 10.85
C LEU A 16 7.97 16.64 9.59
N VAL A 17 7.51 17.18 8.47
CA VAL A 17 7.52 16.48 7.18
C VAL A 17 8.95 16.17 6.73
N GLN A 18 9.88 17.09 6.94
CA GLN A 18 11.29 16.91 6.60
C GLN A 18 11.93 15.78 7.43
N LYS A 19 11.75 15.79 8.75
CA LYS A 19 12.23 14.70 9.62
C LYS A 19 11.59 13.35 9.27
N LEU A 20 10.30 13.37 8.90
CA LEU A 20 9.58 12.17 8.50
C LEU A 20 10.12 11.62 7.17
N SER A 21 10.41 12.47 6.18
CA SER A 21 10.97 12.02 4.90
C SER A 21 12.40 11.48 5.04
N GLU A 22 13.18 12.05 5.97
CA GLU A 22 14.51 11.56 6.32
C GLU A 22 14.47 10.20 7.02
N SER A 23 13.35 9.82 7.62
CA SER A 23 13.20 8.54 8.31
C SER A 23 13.29 7.35 7.34
N TYR A 24 14.05 6.33 7.72
CA TYR A 24 14.24 5.10 6.95
C TYR A 24 12.95 4.44 6.43
N PRO A 25 11.89 4.23 7.26
CA PRO A 25 10.68 3.57 6.78
C PRO A 25 9.96 4.38 5.68
N ILE A 26 9.95 5.70 5.77
CA ILE A 26 9.31 6.57 4.77
C ILE A 26 10.10 6.57 3.48
N ARG A 27 11.43 6.66 3.56
CA ARG A 27 12.31 6.55 2.40
C ARG A 27 12.18 5.21 1.69
N ARG A 28 12.15 4.11 2.44
CA ARG A 28 11.97 2.75 1.90
C ARG A 28 10.61 2.59 1.23
N SER A 29 9.57 3.13 1.84
CA SER A 29 8.21 3.14 1.29
C SER A 29 8.14 3.96 0.00
N ALA A 30 8.76 5.13 -0.04
CA ALA A 30 8.82 5.97 -1.22
C ALA A 30 9.56 5.28 -2.38
N GLN A 31 10.69 4.63 -2.10
CA GLN A 31 11.41 3.83 -3.10
C GLN A 31 10.57 2.67 -3.63
N LEU A 32 9.83 1.98 -2.76
CA LEU A 32 8.93 0.89 -3.16
C LEU A 32 7.79 1.42 -4.04
N VAL A 33 7.15 2.52 -3.64
CA VAL A 33 6.08 3.16 -4.41
C VAL A 33 6.60 3.65 -5.76
N ALA A 34 7.76 4.31 -5.80
CA ALA A 34 8.38 4.77 -7.03
C ALA A 34 8.72 3.59 -7.95
N TYR A 35 9.24 2.49 -7.40
CA TYR A 35 9.52 1.28 -8.15
C TYR A 35 8.25 0.64 -8.73
N ILE A 36 7.20 0.50 -7.91
CA ILE A 36 5.89 -0.02 -8.34
C ILE A 36 5.28 0.91 -9.38
N PHE A 37 5.38 2.22 -9.21
CA PHE A 37 4.84 3.20 -10.14
C PHE A 37 5.59 3.18 -11.47
N LEU A 38 6.93 3.12 -11.45
CA LEU A 38 7.74 3.09 -12.66
C LEU A 38 7.54 1.79 -13.43
N ARG A 39 7.69 0.63 -12.76
CA ARG A 39 7.40 -0.67 -13.39
C ARG A 39 5.94 -0.85 -13.74
N GLY A 40 5.05 -0.24 -12.95
CA GLY A 40 3.62 -0.22 -13.17
C GLY A 40 3.23 0.70 -14.31
N LYS A 41 4.01 1.70 -14.70
CA LYS A 41 3.81 2.45 -15.94
C LYS A 41 4.25 1.64 -17.15
N GLU A 42 5.40 0.97 -17.05
CA GLU A 42 5.91 0.08 -18.11
C GLU A 42 4.97 -1.08 -18.37
N LYS A 43 4.57 -1.81 -17.33
CA LYS A 43 3.64 -2.94 -17.44
C LYS A 43 2.18 -2.51 -17.50
N GLY A 44 1.83 -1.38 -16.90
CA GLY A 44 0.45 -0.92 -16.79
C GLY A 44 -0.06 -0.24 -18.03
N LEU A 45 0.77 0.31 -18.93
CA LEU A 45 0.24 0.69 -20.25
C LEU A 45 -0.25 -0.57 -21.01
N GLU A 46 0.55 -1.63 -21.05
CA GLU A 46 0.16 -2.90 -21.69
C GLU A 46 -0.92 -3.67 -20.88
N SER A 47 -0.88 -3.61 -19.56
CA SER A 47 -1.83 -4.33 -18.69
C SER A 47 -3.13 -3.57 -18.50
N ILE A 48 -3.16 -2.24 -18.53
CA ILE A 48 -4.42 -1.46 -18.50
C ILE A 48 -5.16 -1.67 -19.81
N GLU A 49 -4.47 -1.75 -20.94
CA GLU A 49 -5.07 -2.10 -22.24
C GLU A 49 -5.66 -3.53 -22.20
N LYS A 50 -4.91 -4.52 -21.69
CA LYS A 50 -5.43 -5.90 -21.50
C LYS A 50 -6.49 -6.05 -20.40
N LEU A 51 -6.47 -5.22 -19.35
CA LEU A 51 -7.49 -5.16 -18.29
C LEU A 51 -8.76 -4.44 -18.75
N LYS A 52 -8.68 -3.64 -19.82
CA LYS A 52 -9.84 -3.03 -20.46
C LYS A 52 -10.62 -4.08 -21.26
N ASP A 53 -9.92 -5.03 -21.88
CA ASP A 53 -10.51 -6.17 -22.60
C ASP A 53 -10.96 -7.30 -21.67
N HIS A 54 -10.24 -7.55 -20.58
CA HIS A 54 -10.63 -8.52 -19.55
C HIS A 54 -11.24 -7.79 -18.35
N ASP A 55 -12.55 -7.56 -18.43
CA ASP A 55 -13.48 -7.28 -17.33
C ASP A 55 -12.83 -6.69 -16.08
N SER A 56 -12.96 -5.36 -15.97
CA SER A 56 -12.91 -4.56 -14.74
C SER A 56 -12.76 -5.40 -13.47
N VAL A 57 -11.64 -5.23 -12.75
CA VAL A 57 -11.40 -5.88 -11.45
C VAL A 57 -12.66 -5.76 -10.60
N SER A 58 -13.45 -6.85 -10.60
CA SER A 58 -14.80 -6.79 -10.06
C SER A 58 -14.68 -6.50 -8.56
N PRO A 59 -15.50 -5.59 -8.00
CA PRO A 59 -15.49 -5.28 -6.57
C PRO A 59 -15.58 -6.55 -5.69
N LYS A 60 -16.23 -7.60 -6.20
CA LYS A 60 -16.33 -8.91 -5.56
C LYS A 60 -14.96 -9.63 -5.45
N ARG A 61 -14.14 -9.59 -6.50
CA ARG A 61 -12.79 -10.20 -6.51
C ARG A 61 -11.85 -9.47 -5.55
N LEU A 62 -11.97 -8.15 -5.47
CA LEU A 62 -11.18 -7.36 -4.53
C LEU A 62 -11.59 -7.63 -3.07
N GLN A 63 -12.90 -7.76 -2.81
CA GLN A 63 -13.40 -8.14 -1.49
C GLN A 63 -12.98 -9.54 -1.07
N SER A 64 -13.06 -10.53 -1.97
CA SER A 64 -12.60 -11.90 -1.67
C SER A 64 -11.10 -11.93 -1.39
N PHE A 65 -10.30 -11.22 -2.21
CA PHE A 65 -8.86 -11.10 -1.96
C PHE A 65 -8.57 -10.49 -0.59
N LYS A 66 -9.23 -9.39 -0.24
CA LYS A 66 -9.05 -8.73 1.05
C LYS A 66 -9.38 -9.66 2.22
N LYS A 67 -10.46 -10.44 2.11
CA LYS A 67 -10.89 -11.39 3.15
C LYS A 67 -9.83 -12.48 3.35
N THR A 68 -9.40 -13.14 2.27
CA THR A 68 -8.38 -14.19 2.32
C THR A 68 -7.03 -13.66 2.83
N PHE A 69 -6.65 -12.44 2.42
CA PHE A 69 -5.44 -11.79 2.89
C PHE A 69 -5.49 -11.51 4.39
N GLN A 70 -6.63 -11.02 4.89
CA GLN A 70 -6.82 -10.78 6.32
C GLN A 70 -6.78 -12.07 7.14
N GLU A 71 -7.42 -13.14 6.65
CA GLU A 71 -7.39 -14.46 7.29
C GLU A 71 -5.95 -14.99 7.40
N LYS A 72 -5.20 -14.95 6.28
CA LYS A 72 -3.80 -15.41 6.25
C LYS A 72 -2.85 -14.58 7.10
N LEU A 73 -3.04 -13.25 7.15
CA LEU A 73 -2.28 -12.39 8.05
C LEU A 73 -2.55 -12.72 9.52
N GLN A 74 -3.82 -12.94 9.89
CA GLN A 74 -4.18 -13.30 11.26
C GLN A 74 -3.59 -14.66 11.65
N GLU A 75 -3.62 -15.65 10.76
CA GLU A 75 -2.96 -16.95 10.95
C GLU A 75 -1.45 -16.75 11.17
N GLY A 76 -0.76 -16.04 10.28
CA GLY A 76 0.68 -15.81 10.39
C GLY A 76 1.11 -15.04 11.64
N ILE A 77 0.30 -14.07 12.09
CA ILE A 77 0.56 -13.35 13.35
C ILE A 77 0.37 -14.27 14.56
N ARG A 78 -0.65 -15.14 14.54
CA ARG A 78 -0.89 -16.13 15.60
C ARG A 78 0.24 -17.15 15.66
N GLU A 79 0.65 -17.70 14.52
CA GLU A 79 1.78 -18.62 14.41
C GLU A 79 3.08 -18.00 14.93
N TRP A 80 3.35 -16.74 14.57
CA TRP A 80 4.52 -16.02 15.07
C TRP A 80 4.49 -15.84 16.60
N LYS A 81 3.33 -15.50 17.16
CA LYS A 81 3.12 -15.35 18.60
C LYS A 81 3.19 -16.69 19.36
N GLN A 82 2.89 -17.81 18.70
CA GLN A 82 3.03 -19.15 19.29
C GLN A 82 4.48 -19.66 19.24
N LYS A 83 5.27 -19.22 18.25
CA LYS A 83 6.66 -19.64 18.06
C LYS A 83 7.66 -18.86 18.91
N ASN A 84 7.33 -17.64 19.33
CA ASN A 84 8.09 -16.84 20.31
C ASN A 84 7.18 -16.41 21.47
N PRO A 85 7.13 -17.17 22.59
CA PRO A 85 6.49 -16.71 23.83
C PRO A 85 7.26 -15.57 24.50
#